data_AF-A0A0B2R7R9-F1
#
_entry.id   AF-A0A0B2R7R9-F1
#
_cell.length_a   1.000
_cell.length_b   1.000
_cell.length_c   1.000
_cell.angle_alpha   90.00
_cell.angle_beta   90.00
_cell.angle_gamma   90.00
#
_symmetry.space_group_name_H-M   'P 1'
#
loop_
_entity.id
_entity.type
_entity.pdbx_description
1 polymer ?
#
loop_
_entity_poly.entity_id
_entity_poly.type
_entity_poly.pdbx_seq_one_letter_code
_entity_poly.pdbx_strand_id
1 'polypeptide(L)'
;MISIGKNLKVLALLLLLSICTSQVKSRKLHDASMYERHEQWMEKYGKVYKDSAEMQKRFLIFENNVEFIESFNAAGNKPYKLSINHLADQTNEEFMASHKGYKGSHWQGLRITTQTPFKYENVTDIPWAVDWRQKGDVTSIKDQAQCGQCGTQLDHGVTAVGYGSTDYGTQYWIVKNSWGTQWGEEGYIRMLRGIDAQEGLCGIAMDASYPTA
;
A
#
# COMPACT_ATOMS: atom_id res chain seq x y z
N MET A 1 -8.79 -13.50 -65.13
CA MET A 1 -8.22 -13.77 -63.78
C MET A 1 -8.05 -12.48 -62.95
N ILE A 2 -9.08 -11.64 -62.77
CA ILE A 2 -8.95 -10.33 -62.06
C ILE A 2 -9.84 -10.24 -60.79
N SER A 3 -10.67 -11.24 -60.48
CA SER A 3 -11.69 -11.12 -59.42
C SER A 3 -11.21 -11.55 -58.02
N ILE A 4 -10.32 -12.54 -57.92
CA ILE A 4 -9.96 -13.16 -56.63
C ILE A 4 -9.13 -12.22 -55.75
N GLY A 5 -8.13 -11.53 -56.32
CA GLY A 5 -7.27 -10.61 -55.57
C GLY A 5 -7.97 -9.32 -55.09
N LYS A 6 -9.02 -8.87 -55.80
CA LYS A 6 -9.85 -7.73 -55.36
C LYS A 6 -10.75 -8.14 -54.20
N ASN A 7 -11.39 -9.31 -54.28
CA ASN A 7 -12.24 -9.82 -53.21
C ASN A 7 -11.45 -10.12 -51.93
N LEU A 8 -10.20 -10.61 -52.04
CA LEU A 8 -9.33 -10.85 -50.88
C LEU A 8 -8.94 -9.57 -50.15
N LYS A 9 -8.66 -8.48 -50.89
CA LYS A 9 -8.37 -7.16 -50.31
C LYS A 9 -9.60 -6.58 -49.61
N VAL A 10 -10.79 -6.73 -50.19
CA VAL A 10 -12.06 -6.30 -49.58
C VAL A 10 -12.32 -7.08 -48.29
N LEU A 11 -12.12 -8.41 -48.30
CA LEU A 11 -12.29 -9.24 -47.11
C LEU A 11 -11.33 -8.85 -45.98
N ALA A 12 -10.06 -8.61 -46.31
CA ALA A 12 -9.05 -8.17 -45.34
C ALA A 12 -9.41 -6.79 -44.75
N LEU A 13 -9.92 -5.85 -45.55
CA LEU A 13 -10.36 -4.55 -45.08
C LEU A 13 -11.54 -4.67 -44.10
N LEU A 14 -12.53 -5.52 -44.42
CA LEU A 14 -13.69 -5.78 -43.57
C LEU A 14 -13.28 -6.44 -42.23
N LEU A 15 -12.33 -7.37 -42.26
CA LEU A 15 -11.76 -7.97 -41.05
C LEU A 15 -11.06 -6.93 -40.17
N LEU A 16 -10.21 -6.08 -40.75
CA LEU A 16 -9.55 -5.00 -40.02
C LEU A 16 -10.55 -4.01 -39.39
N LEU A 17 -11.61 -3.64 -40.13
CA LEU A 17 -12.70 -2.79 -39.61
C LEU A 17 -13.44 -3.47 -38.45
N SER A 18 -13.72 -4.78 -38.55
CA SER A 18 -14.38 -5.53 -37.49
C SER A 18 -13.53 -5.62 -36.21
N ILE A 19 -12.21 -5.78 -36.35
CA ILE A 19 -11.26 -5.79 -35.23
C ILE A 19 -11.18 -4.39 -34.60
N CYS A 20 -11.02 -3.33 -35.39
CA CYS A 20 -10.99 -1.96 -34.91
C CYS A 20 -12.28 -1.59 -34.15
N THR A 21 -13.46 -1.89 -34.71
CA THR A 21 -14.74 -1.59 -34.05
C THR A 21 -14.93 -2.36 -32.75
N SER A 22 -14.49 -3.62 -32.69
CA SER A 22 -14.52 -4.44 -31.48
C SER A 22 -13.61 -3.88 -30.39
N GLN A 23 -12.38 -3.48 -30.75
CA GLN A 23 -11.43 -2.85 -29.82
C GLN A 23 -11.96 -1.52 -29.28
N VAL A 24 -12.56 -0.66 -30.13
CA VAL A 24 -13.14 0.61 -29.70
C VAL A 24 -14.31 0.40 -28.74
N LYS A 25 -15.22 -0.55 -29.03
CA LYS A 25 -16.32 -0.89 -28.13
C LYS A 25 -15.82 -1.43 -26.79
N SER A 26 -14.82 -2.31 -26.82
CA SER A 26 -14.20 -2.86 -25.61
C SER A 26 -13.60 -1.78 -24.72
N ARG A 27 -12.89 -0.81 -25.31
CA ARG A 27 -12.35 0.34 -24.56
C ARG A 27 -13.46 1.16 -23.93
N LYS A 28 -14.49 1.54 -24.69
CA LYS A 28 -15.63 2.30 -24.13
C LYS A 28 -16.34 1.59 -22.99
N LEU A 29 -16.49 0.26 -23.06
CA LEU A 29 -17.07 -0.54 -21.99
C LEU A 29 -16.16 -0.59 -20.76
N HIS A 30 -14.85 -0.73 -20.96
CA HIS A 30 -13.86 -0.66 -19.90
C HIS A 30 -13.91 0.71 -19.19
N ASP A 31 -13.86 1.80 -19.95
CA ASP A 31 -13.91 3.16 -19.43
C ASP A 31 -15.19 3.41 -18.61
N ALA A 32 -16.35 2.96 -19.13
CA ALA A 32 -17.63 3.07 -18.42
C ALA A 32 -17.65 2.27 -17.11
N SER A 33 -17.10 1.05 -17.12
CA SER A 33 -16.98 0.21 -15.92
C SER A 33 -16.03 0.83 -14.88
N MET A 34 -14.89 1.38 -15.31
CA MET A 34 -13.93 2.01 -14.40
C MET A 34 -14.52 3.28 -13.78
N TYR A 35 -15.30 4.05 -14.54
CA TYR A 35 -15.99 5.23 -14.05
C TYR A 35 -17.01 4.89 -12.94
N GLU A 36 -17.86 3.88 -13.16
CA GLU A 36 -18.81 3.42 -12.15
C GLU A 36 -18.10 2.95 -10.86
N ARG A 37 -16.97 2.24 -10.99
CA ARG A 37 -16.16 1.83 -9.85
C ARG A 37 -15.56 3.01 -9.10
N HIS A 38 -15.12 4.05 -9.82
CA HIS A 38 -14.62 5.28 -9.22
C HIS A 38 -15.74 6.01 -8.46
N GLU A 39 -16.95 6.11 -9.01
CA GLU A 39 -18.10 6.72 -8.32
C GLU A 39 -18.46 5.99 -7.02
N GLN A 40 -18.56 4.66 -7.05
CA GLN A 40 -18.82 3.85 -5.86
C GLN A 40 -17.70 3.99 -4.82
N TRP A 41 -16.44 4.04 -5.28
CA TRP A 41 -15.29 4.25 -4.40
C TRP A 41 -15.32 5.66 -3.76
N MET A 42 -15.67 6.69 -4.53
CA MET A 42 -15.82 8.05 -4.01
C MET A 42 -16.90 8.12 -2.94
N GLU A 43 -18.06 7.50 -3.18
CA GLU A 43 -19.15 7.42 -2.20
C GLU A 43 -18.71 6.70 -0.93
N LYS A 44 -18.08 5.53 -1.07
CA LYS A 44 -17.57 4.72 0.04
C LYS A 44 -16.58 5.47 0.94
N TYR A 45 -15.72 6.30 0.36
CA TYR A 45 -14.67 7.04 1.07
C TYR A 45 -14.98 8.53 1.27
N GLY A 46 -16.19 8.97 0.93
CA GLY A 46 -16.63 10.37 1.10
C GLY A 46 -15.79 11.39 0.31
N LYS A 47 -15.35 11.04 -0.90
CA LYS A 47 -14.49 11.89 -1.73
C LYS A 47 -15.29 13.00 -2.40
N VAL A 48 -14.82 14.23 -2.24
CA VAL A 48 -15.39 15.42 -2.88
C VAL A 48 -14.25 16.22 -3.48
N TYR A 49 -14.36 16.54 -4.77
CA TYR A 49 -13.34 17.29 -5.51
C TYR A 49 -13.77 18.72 -5.76
N LYS A 50 -12.77 19.60 -5.92
CA LYS A 50 -12.97 21.04 -6.11
C LYS A 50 -13.74 21.35 -7.39
N ASP A 51 -13.40 20.69 -8.48
CA ASP A 51 -13.95 20.91 -9.81
C ASP A 51 -13.82 19.65 -10.68
N SER A 52 -14.45 19.67 -11.86
CA SER A 52 -14.44 18.55 -12.79
C SER A 52 -13.05 18.23 -13.35
N ALA A 53 -12.15 19.22 -13.42
CA ALA A 53 -10.78 19.01 -13.88
C ALA A 53 -9.98 18.23 -12.83
N GLU A 54 -10.09 18.56 -11.54
CA GLU A 54 -9.48 17.79 -10.46
C GLU A 54 -10.11 16.39 -10.36
N MET A 55 -11.43 16.25 -10.49
CA MET A 55 -12.08 14.94 -10.54
C MET A 55 -11.55 14.08 -11.69
N GLN A 56 -11.39 14.64 -12.89
CA GLN A 56 -10.84 13.92 -14.03
C GLN A 56 -9.38 13.51 -13.79
N LYS A 57 -8.56 14.38 -13.21
CA LYS A 57 -7.17 14.06 -12.82
C LYS A 57 -7.16 12.89 -11.82
N ARG A 58 -7.99 12.95 -10.79
CA ARG A 58 -8.07 11.93 -9.72
C ARG A 58 -8.61 10.60 -10.24
N PHE A 59 -9.57 10.63 -11.15
CA PHE A 59 -10.05 9.46 -11.87
C PHE A 59 -8.93 8.74 -12.63
N LEU A 60 -8.09 9.48 -13.38
CA LEU A 60 -6.97 8.87 -14.11
C LEU A 60 -5.94 8.26 -13.17
N ILE A 61 -5.68 8.88 -12.01
CA ILE A 61 -4.78 8.30 -10.99
C ILE A 61 -5.40 7.03 -10.40
N PHE A 62 -6.69 7.08 -10.05
CA PHE A 62 -7.44 5.94 -9.55
C PHE A 62 -7.41 4.76 -10.52
N GLU A 63 -7.70 4.98 -11.80
CA GLU A 63 -7.66 3.97 -12.85
C GLU A 63 -6.28 3.29 -12.90
N ASN A 64 -5.20 4.07 -13.01
CA ASN A 64 -3.83 3.54 -13.02
C ASN A 64 -3.50 2.71 -11.77
N ASN A 65 -3.91 3.19 -10.59
CA ASN A 65 -3.67 2.48 -9.33
C ASN A 65 -4.49 1.19 -9.24
N VAL A 66 -5.74 1.19 -9.70
CA VAL A 66 -6.60 0.00 -9.73
C VAL A 66 -6.03 -1.06 -10.67
N GLU A 67 -5.62 -0.67 -11.87
CA GLU A 67 -4.99 -1.59 -12.83
C GLU A 67 -3.69 -2.18 -12.28
N PHE A 68 -2.87 -1.38 -11.58
CA PHE A 68 -1.68 -1.86 -10.89
C PHE A 68 -2.02 -2.88 -9.79
N ILE A 69 -3.03 -2.59 -8.95
CA ILE A 69 -3.47 -3.48 -7.88
C ILE A 69 -3.96 -4.82 -8.46
N GLU A 70 -4.77 -4.77 -9.51
CA GLU A 70 -5.33 -5.97 -10.14
C GLU A 70 -4.26 -6.82 -10.81
N SER A 71 -3.35 -6.20 -11.56
CA SER A 71 -2.23 -6.91 -12.19
C SER A 71 -1.27 -7.52 -11.16
N PHE A 72 -0.95 -6.79 -10.08
CA PHE A 72 -0.13 -7.30 -8.98
C PHE A 72 -0.78 -8.51 -8.30
N ASN A 73 -2.07 -8.42 -7.98
CA ASN A 73 -2.80 -9.50 -7.31
C ASN A 73 -3.00 -10.71 -8.25
N ALA A 74 -3.20 -10.49 -9.55
CA ALA A 74 -3.35 -11.55 -10.54
C ALA A 74 -2.07 -12.36 -10.74
N ALA A 75 -0.89 -11.75 -10.57
CA ALA A 75 0.38 -12.46 -10.63
C ALA A 75 0.52 -13.54 -9.55
N GLY A 76 -0.15 -13.37 -8.40
CA GLY A 76 -0.29 -14.40 -7.36
C GLY A 76 1.02 -14.90 -6.74
N ASN A 77 2.13 -14.21 -6.96
CA ASN A 77 3.49 -14.64 -6.59
C ASN A 77 4.02 -13.95 -5.32
N LYS A 78 3.15 -13.24 -4.59
CA LYS A 78 3.49 -12.52 -3.36
C LYS A 78 2.65 -13.03 -2.19
N PRO A 79 3.21 -13.03 -0.97
CA PRO A 79 2.49 -13.48 0.24
C PRO A 79 1.51 -12.42 0.78
N TYR A 80 1.28 -11.34 0.03
CA TYR A 80 0.37 -10.26 0.39
C TYR A 80 -0.40 -9.80 -0.84
N LYS A 81 -1.53 -9.13 -0.60
CA LYS A 81 -2.36 -8.53 -1.64
C LYS A 81 -2.43 -7.02 -1.44
N LEU A 82 -2.63 -6.32 -2.54
CA LEU A 82 -2.97 -4.90 -2.52
C LEU A 82 -4.49 -4.76 -2.56
N SER A 83 -5.00 -3.66 -1.99
CA SER A 83 -6.43 -3.36 -1.99
C SER A 83 -6.67 -1.90 -2.35
N ILE A 84 -7.81 -1.63 -2.97
CA ILE A 84 -8.27 -0.28 -3.26
C ILE A 84 -8.72 0.34 -1.93
N ASN A 85 -7.94 1.27 -1.42
CA ASN A 85 -8.19 1.98 -0.17
C ASN A 85 -8.52 3.46 -0.41
N HIS A 86 -8.70 4.24 0.65
CA HIS A 86 -9.05 5.66 0.58
C HIS A 86 -7.97 6.56 -0.06
N LEU A 87 -6.77 6.04 -0.31
CA LEU A 87 -5.64 6.74 -0.94
C LEU A 87 -5.50 6.41 -2.43
N ALA A 88 -6.42 5.63 -3.02
CA ALA A 88 -6.31 5.16 -4.40
C ALA A 88 -6.31 6.29 -5.45
N ASP A 89 -6.69 7.52 -5.11
CA ASP A 89 -6.63 8.69 -5.98
C ASP A 89 -5.35 9.53 -5.84
N GLN A 90 -4.35 9.05 -5.10
CA GLN A 90 -3.06 9.71 -4.93
C GLN A 90 -1.96 9.04 -5.75
N THR A 91 -1.06 9.84 -6.32
CA THR A 91 0.19 9.28 -6.84
C THR A 91 1.11 8.86 -5.70
N ASN A 92 2.10 8.01 -5.98
CA ASN A 92 3.08 7.65 -4.97
C ASN A 92 3.85 8.88 -4.46
N GLU A 93 4.15 9.84 -5.33
CA GLU A 93 4.81 11.10 -4.95
C GLU A 93 3.94 11.93 -4.01
N GLU A 94 2.64 12.08 -4.32
CA GLU A 94 1.69 12.79 -3.46
C GLU A 94 1.53 12.10 -2.09
N PHE A 95 1.43 10.77 -2.10
CA PHE A 95 1.33 9.96 -0.88
C PHE A 95 2.58 10.16 0.00
N MET A 96 3.76 9.98 -0.58
CA MET A 96 5.05 10.12 0.11
C MET A 96 5.26 11.53 0.64
N ALA A 97 4.86 12.56 -0.11
CA ALA A 97 4.99 13.96 0.27
C ALA A 97 4.14 14.33 1.51
N SER A 98 3.09 13.57 1.80
CA SER A 98 2.10 13.91 2.82
C SER A 98 2.01 12.93 3.98
N HIS A 99 2.42 11.66 3.82
CA HIS A 99 2.24 10.62 4.85
C HIS A 99 3.55 10.23 5.55
N LYS A 100 4.68 10.80 5.14
CA LYS A 100 6.00 10.56 5.74
C LYS A 100 6.44 11.77 6.55
N GLY A 101 6.26 11.68 7.86
CA GLY A 101 6.49 12.78 8.80
C GLY A 101 7.74 12.65 9.67
N TYR A 102 8.46 11.53 9.63
CA TYR A 102 9.67 11.38 10.44
C TYR A 102 10.82 12.13 9.78
N LYS A 103 11.15 13.29 10.35
CA LYS A 103 12.45 13.89 10.16
C LYS A 103 13.39 13.13 11.07
N GLY A 104 14.23 12.30 10.48
CA GLY A 104 15.43 11.84 11.16
C GLY A 104 16.19 13.08 11.60
N SER A 105 16.02 13.42 12.86
CA SER A 105 16.87 14.38 13.53
C SER A 105 18.27 13.86 13.33
N HIS A 106 19.07 14.65 12.61
CA HIS A 106 20.50 14.63 12.63
C HIS A 106 20.97 14.84 14.08
N TRP A 107 20.77 13.86 14.96
CA TRP A 107 21.41 13.78 16.27
C TRP A 107 22.86 13.33 16.03
N GLN A 108 23.64 14.15 15.33
CA GLN A 108 25.09 14.09 15.39
C GLN A 108 25.63 14.58 16.75
N GLY A 109 24.76 14.86 17.74
CA GLY A 109 25.13 15.53 18.99
C GLY A 109 24.93 14.76 20.30
N LEU A 110 24.19 13.65 20.35
CA LEU A 110 23.95 12.92 21.61
C LEU A 110 23.87 11.40 21.36
N ARG A 111 24.98 10.79 20.92
CA ARG A 111 25.22 9.39 21.27
C ARG A 111 25.48 9.37 22.77
N ILE A 112 24.44 9.16 23.57
CA ILE A 112 24.59 8.79 24.97
C ILE A 112 25.37 7.46 24.95
N THR A 113 26.65 7.53 25.28
CA THR A 113 27.60 6.41 25.27
C THR A 113 27.34 5.38 26.36
N THR A 114 26.39 5.65 27.26
CA THR A 114 25.90 4.65 28.21
C THR A 114 24.73 3.90 27.59
N GLN A 115 25.02 2.92 26.73
CA GLN A 115 24.04 1.88 26.42
C GLN A 115 23.76 1.12 27.73
N THR A 116 22.66 1.45 28.39
CA THR A 116 22.11 0.54 29.39
C THR A 116 21.73 -0.74 28.66
N PRO A 117 22.14 -1.92 29.15
CA PRO A 117 21.75 -3.17 28.52
C PRO A 117 20.23 -3.24 28.41
N PHE A 118 19.74 -3.79 27.31
CA PHE A 118 18.32 -3.93 27.09
C PHE A 118 17.74 -4.81 28.21
N LYS A 119 16.77 -4.27 28.96
CA LYS A 119 16.20 -4.93 30.16
C LYS A 119 15.75 -6.37 29.89
N TYR A 120 15.32 -6.67 28.65
CA TYR A 120 14.79 -7.97 28.27
C TYR A 120 15.72 -8.78 27.34
N GLU A 121 17.01 -8.47 27.29
CA GLU A 121 17.99 -9.13 26.40
C GLU A 121 18.10 -10.64 26.66
N ASN A 122 18.03 -11.05 27.93
CA ASN A 122 18.23 -12.44 28.36
C ASN A 122 16.91 -13.18 28.66
N VAL A 123 15.76 -12.68 28.21
CA VAL A 123 14.48 -13.38 28.39
C VAL A 123 14.41 -14.56 27.43
N THR A 124 14.33 -15.78 27.96
CA THR A 124 14.32 -17.02 27.17
C THR A 124 12.92 -17.62 27.02
N ASP A 125 12.04 -17.40 27.99
CA ASP A 125 10.65 -17.88 27.97
C ASP A 125 9.74 -16.81 27.35
N ILE A 126 9.69 -16.78 26.02
CA ILE A 126 8.81 -15.89 25.25
C ILE A 126 7.71 -16.69 24.56
N PRO A 127 6.46 -16.21 24.56
CA PRO A 127 5.38 -16.83 23.79
C PRO A 127 5.72 -16.89 22.30
N TRP A 128 5.24 -17.91 21.60
CA TRP A 128 5.44 -18.03 20.14
C TRP A 128 4.67 -16.96 19.34
N ALA A 129 3.61 -16.40 19.92
CA ALA A 129 2.86 -15.27 19.39
C ALA A 129 2.40 -14.35 20.52
N VAL A 130 2.39 -13.05 20.24
CA VAL A 130 1.89 -12.00 21.12
C VAL A 130 1.04 -11.05 20.30
N ASP A 131 -0.13 -10.69 20.81
CA ASP A 131 -0.97 -9.64 20.27
C ASP A 131 -1.52 -8.78 21.42
N TRP A 132 -0.95 -7.60 21.61
CA TRP A 132 -1.35 -6.69 22.68
C TRP A 132 -2.78 -6.15 22.49
N ARG A 133 -3.35 -6.24 21.29
CA ARG A 133 -4.75 -5.85 21.03
C ARG A 133 -5.72 -6.73 21.80
N GLN A 134 -5.41 -8.03 21.90
CA GLN A 134 -6.24 -9.00 22.63
C GLN A 134 -6.24 -8.78 24.14
N LYS A 135 -5.25 -8.04 24.66
CA LYS A 135 -5.16 -7.68 26.08
C LYS A 135 -5.82 -6.34 26.41
N GLY A 136 -6.28 -5.60 25.41
CA GLY A 136 -6.85 -4.26 25.59
C GLY A 136 -5.81 -3.15 25.77
N ASP A 137 -4.52 -3.45 25.59
CA ASP A 137 -3.40 -2.51 25.80
C ASP A 137 -3.07 -1.67 24.55
N VAL A 138 -3.87 -1.79 23.49
CA VAL A 138 -3.69 -1.06 22.23
C VAL A 138 -4.90 -0.17 21.98
N THR A 139 -4.68 1.14 21.96
CA THR A 139 -5.71 2.13 21.62
C THR A 139 -6.18 2.01 20.18
N SER A 140 -7.29 2.69 19.83
CA SER A 140 -7.78 2.75 18.45
C SER A 140 -6.73 3.28 17.46
N ILE A 141 -6.87 2.89 16.20
CA ILE A 141 -6.08 3.45 15.10
C ILE A 141 -6.37 4.95 14.99
N LYS A 142 -5.31 5.72 14.74
CA LYS A 142 -5.40 7.14 14.43
C LYS A 142 -5.17 7.33 12.93
N ASP A 143 -5.65 8.45 12.41
CA ASP A 143 -5.28 8.94 11.09
C ASP A 143 -4.49 10.23 11.27
N GLN A 144 -3.20 10.19 10.94
CA GLN A 144 -2.30 11.33 11.06
C GLN A 144 -2.50 12.35 9.94
N ALA A 145 -3.32 12.04 8.93
CA ALA A 145 -3.55 12.87 7.76
C ALA A 145 -2.22 13.33 7.12
N GLN A 146 -2.21 14.55 6.54
CA GLN A 146 -1.01 15.14 5.96
C GLN A 146 -0.05 15.65 7.05
N CYS A 147 1.07 14.96 7.27
CA CYS A 147 2.22 15.48 8.01
C CYS A 147 3.20 16.16 7.03
N GLY A 148 3.70 17.35 7.38
CA GLY A 148 4.49 18.24 6.49
C GLY A 148 5.85 17.72 6.01
N GLN A 149 6.49 18.52 5.14
CA GLN A 149 7.64 18.27 4.24
C GLN A 149 8.76 17.28 4.67
N CYS A 150 9.17 16.46 3.69
CA CYS A 150 10.05 15.27 3.74
C CYS A 150 11.58 15.52 3.77
N GLY A 151 12.34 14.46 4.14
CA GLY A 151 13.81 14.26 4.01
C GLY A 151 14.15 12.77 3.72
N THR A 152 15.43 12.35 3.71
CA THR A 152 15.90 11.02 3.21
C THR A 152 16.28 9.95 4.26
N GLN A 153 15.90 10.11 5.54
CA GLN A 153 16.17 9.17 6.63
C GLN A 153 14.94 8.30 6.92
N LEU A 154 15.00 7.32 7.87
CA LEU A 154 13.80 6.60 8.39
C LEU A 154 12.61 7.57 8.38
N ASP A 155 11.52 7.27 7.70
CA ASP A 155 10.59 8.32 7.27
C ASP A 155 9.18 8.19 7.87
N HIS A 156 8.93 7.04 8.50
CA HIS A 156 7.65 6.72 9.12
C HIS A 156 7.82 5.88 10.39
N GLY A 157 7.50 6.48 11.53
CA GLY A 157 7.48 5.79 12.81
C GLY A 157 6.19 4.98 12.99
N VAL A 158 6.32 3.71 13.36
CA VAL A 158 5.19 2.80 13.60
C VAL A 158 5.36 2.08 14.94
N THR A 159 4.32 1.40 15.41
CA THR A 159 4.39 0.64 16.66
C THR A 159 4.22 -0.85 16.39
N ALA A 160 5.23 -1.66 16.70
CA ALA A 160 5.06 -3.10 16.78
C ALA A 160 4.22 -3.45 18.01
N VAL A 161 3.02 -4.00 17.80
CA VAL A 161 2.05 -4.36 18.85
C VAL A 161 1.92 -5.87 19.02
N GLY A 162 2.76 -6.64 18.37
CA GLY A 162 2.73 -8.08 18.43
C GLY A 162 3.61 -8.74 17.40
N TYR A 163 3.60 -10.07 17.43
CA TYR A 163 4.26 -10.93 16.47
C TYR A 163 3.61 -12.31 16.47
N GLY A 164 3.86 -13.09 15.43
CA GLY A 164 3.42 -14.46 15.36
C GLY A 164 4.04 -15.19 14.18
N SER A 165 3.45 -16.34 13.88
CA SER A 165 3.77 -17.17 12.72
C SER A 165 2.48 -17.61 12.05
N THR A 166 2.52 -17.79 10.73
CA THR A 166 1.46 -18.49 9.99
C THR A 166 1.58 -19.99 10.20
N ASP A 167 0.53 -20.74 9.85
CA ASP A 167 0.54 -22.22 9.90
C ASP A 167 1.66 -22.83 9.05
N TYR A 168 2.12 -22.11 8.02
CA TYR A 168 3.21 -22.51 7.13
C TYR A 168 4.59 -22.04 7.61
N GLY A 169 4.69 -21.53 8.84
CA GLY A 169 5.96 -21.13 9.47
C GLY A 169 6.48 -19.73 9.10
N THR A 170 5.76 -18.96 8.26
CA THR A 170 6.15 -17.57 7.96
C THR A 170 5.95 -16.70 9.20
N GLN A 171 7.05 -16.16 9.73
CA GLN A 171 7.07 -15.29 10.91
C GLN A 171 6.75 -13.84 10.53
N TYR A 172 6.03 -13.12 11.38
CA TYR A 172 5.68 -11.71 11.14
C TYR A 172 5.64 -10.87 12.42
N TRP A 173 5.80 -9.56 12.23
CA TRP A 173 5.44 -8.51 13.17
C TRP A 173 4.00 -8.06 12.91
N ILE A 174 3.26 -7.71 13.96
CA ILE A 174 1.98 -7.00 13.87
C ILE A 174 2.28 -5.52 14.12
N VAL A 175 2.10 -4.69 13.11
CA VAL A 175 2.48 -3.28 13.15
C VAL A 175 1.23 -2.42 13.08
N LYS A 176 1.05 -1.57 14.10
CA LYS A 176 0.03 -0.53 14.14
C LYS A 176 0.50 0.66 13.31
N ASN A 177 -0.29 1.03 12.32
CA ASN A 177 -0.05 2.20 11.50
C ASN A 177 -0.96 3.37 11.94
N SER A 178 -0.80 4.51 11.28
CA SER A 178 -1.43 5.80 11.58
C SER A 178 -2.04 6.45 10.33
N TRP A 179 -2.45 5.64 9.35
CA TRP A 179 -3.12 6.07 8.11
C TRP A 179 -4.61 5.68 8.09
N GLY A 180 -5.25 5.69 9.26
CA GLY A 180 -6.65 5.32 9.40
C GLY A 180 -6.92 3.82 9.29
N THR A 181 -8.13 3.41 9.68
CA THR A 181 -8.58 2.00 9.64
C THR A 181 -8.86 1.51 8.22
N GLN A 182 -9.01 2.44 7.28
CA GLN A 182 -9.28 2.15 5.88
C GLN A 182 -8.04 1.72 5.09
N TRP A 183 -6.86 1.73 5.72
CA TRP A 183 -5.60 1.25 5.16
C TRP A 183 -5.19 -0.10 5.76
N GLY A 184 -4.64 -0.99 4.94
CA GLY A 184 -4.11 -2.28 5.41
C GLY A 184 -5.19 -3.18 6.03
N GLU A 185 -4.79 -3.93 7.05
CA GLU A 185 -5.65 -4.80 7.85
C GLU A 185 -6.24 -3.98 9.01
N GLU A 186 -7.28 -3.19 8.74
CA GLU A 186 -7.93 -2.31 9.73
C GLU A 186 -6.95 -1.32 10.39
N GLY A 187 -6.02 -0.75 9.61
CA GLY A 187 -4.96 0.15 10.07
C GLY A 187 -3.69 -0.55 10.56
N TYR A 188 -3.63 -1.88 10.44
CA TYR A 188 -2.44 -2.67 10.75
C TYR A 188 -1.79 -3.24 9.49
N ILE A 189 -0.53 -3.65 9.62
CA ILE A 189 0.18 -4.44 8.61
C ILE A 189 0.95 -5.56 9.29
N ARG A 190 0.97 -6.74 8.66
CA ARG A 190 1.88 -7.81 9.01
C ARG A 190 3.14 -7.71 8.18
N MET A 191 4.28 -7.49 8.85
CA MET A 191 5.58 -7.36 8.19
C MET A 191 6.40 -8.62 8.42
N LEU A 192 7.06 -9.12 7.37
CA LEU A 192 7.89 -10.32 7.46
C LEU A 192 8.97 -10.15 8.53
N ARG A 193 9.11 -11.15 9.41
CA ARG A 193 10.08 -11.20 10.51
C ARG A 193 11.01 -12.39 10.33
N GLY A 194 12.20 -12.32 10.92
CA GLY A 194 13.16 -13.43 10.91
C GLY A 194 13.81 -13.63 9.55
N ILE A 195 14.08 -12.53 8.84
CA ILE A 195 14.86 -12.53 7.59
C ILE A 195 16.35 -12.39 7.93
N ASP A 196 17.23 -12.74 6.98
CA ASP A 196 18.69 -12.71 7.16
C ASP A 196 19.26 -11.29 7.34
N ALA A 197 18.58 -10.27 6.83
CA ALA A 197 18.99 -8.88 6.98
C ALA A 197 18.86 -8.44 8.45
N GLN A 198 19.97 -8.00 9.03
CA GLN A 198 20.04 -7.59 10.45
C GLN A 198 19.16 -6.38 10.75
N GLU A 199 18.98 -5.50 9.77
CA GLU A 199 18.12 -4.33 9.83
C GLU A 199 16.62 -4.69 9.83
N GLY A 200 16.29 -5.95 9.51
CA GLY A 200 14.92 -6.41 9.31
C GLY A 200 14.28 -5.83 8.05
N LEU A 201 13.06 -6.31 7.74
CA LEU A 201 12.34 -5.81 6.57
C LEU A 201 12.04 -4.31 6.75
N CYS A 202 12.43 -3.50 5.76
CA CYS A 202 12.26 -2.05 5.77
C CYS A 202 12.93 -1.32 6.95
N GLY A 203 13.99 -1.89 7.54
CA GLY A 203 14.72 -1.25 8.64
C GLY A 203 13.99 -1.29 9.99
N ILE A 204 12.97 -2.15 10.14
CA ILE A 204 12.15 -2.26 11.37
C ILE A 204 12.98 -2.57 12.63
N ALA A 205 14.18 -3.14 12.49
CA ALA A 205 15.08 -3.46 13.60
C ALA A 205 16.23 -2.45 13.78
N MET A 206 16.25 -1.33 13.03
CA MET A 206 17.35 -0.36 13.07
C MET A 206 17.33 0.55 14.31
N ASP A 207 16.19 1.18 14.61
CA ASP A 207 16.08 2.21 15.66
C ASP A 207 14.79 2.02 16.50
N ALA A 208 14.67 0.86 17.15
CA ALA A 208 13.53 0.56 18.04
C ALA A 208 13.74 1.12 19.46
N SER A 209 12.68 1.66 20.07
CA SER A 209 12.69 2.11 21.46
C SER A 209 11.37 1.80 22.16
N TYR A 210 11.39 1.74 23.49
CA TYR A 210 10.22 1.49 24.34
C TYR A 210 10.34 2.28 25.64
N PRO A 211 9.22 2.75 26.21
CA PRO A 211 9.23 3.41 27.51
C PRO A 211 9.41 2.40 28.65
N THR A 212 10.10 2.80 29.72
CA THR A 212 10.15 2.06 30.99
C THR A 212 9.33 2.79 32.04
N ALA A 213 8.52 2.03 32.79
CA ALA A 213 7.73 2.52 33.93
C ALA A 213 8.46 2.30 35.25
#